data_AF-A0A350XNC2-F1
#
_entry.id   AF-A0A350XNC2-F1
#
_cell.length_a   1.000
_cell.length_b   1.000
_cell.length_c   1.000
_cell.angle_alpha   90.00
_cell.angle_beta   90.00
_cell.angle_gamma   90.00
#
_symmetry.space_group_name_H-M   'P 1'
#
loop_
_entity.id
_entity.type
_entity.pdbx_description
1 polymer ?
#
loop_
_entity_poly.entity_id
_entity_poly.type
_entity_poly.pdbx_seq_one_letter_code
_entity_poly.pdbx_strand_id
1 'polypeptide(L)'
;MSGNANGYKLIFSMDLGDSRSLLWGNLKLVYPDGNDIDYLATSGVAGYQGKEDQWTRARGPIPQGFEYRIPTTPYYVPTKGVEGMFFHITPDPVESSSGVTRGEFGIHFDANVPGSAGCIVLKNKSGFDALCDRMKQIANSGVKSIPVQVSYS
;
A
#
# COMPACT_ATOMS: atom_id res chain seq x y z
N MET A 1 -22.74 21.58 -3.68
CA MET A 1 -21.93 21.52 -2.44
C MET A 1 -20.97 20.34 -2.59
N SER A 2 -19.71 20.62 -2.88
CA SER A 2 -18.66 19.63 -3.17
C SER A 2 -18.25 18.92 -1.87
N GLY A 3 -18.44 17.59 -1.83
CA GLY A 3 -18.08 16.77 -0.67
C GLY A 3 -16.57 16.81 -0.43
N ASN A 4 -16.16 17.43 0.67
CA ASN A 4 -14.78 17.37 1.15
C ASN A 4 -14.42 15.92 1.48
N ALA A 5 -13.28 15.47 0.97
CA ALA A 5 -12.61 14.27 1.43
C ALA A 5 -12.27 14.44 2.92
N ASN A 6 -13.15 13.91 3.79
CA ASN A 6 -12.97 13.83 5.23
C ASN A 6 -11.58 13.25 5.54
N GLY A 7 -10.77 13.96 6.34
CA GLY A 7 -9.30 13.90 6.48
C GLY A 7 -8.60 12.59 6.83
N TYR A 8 -9.21 11.43 6.56
CA TYR A 8 -8.54 10.14 6.57
C TYR A 8 -7.47 10.06 5.49
N LYS A 9 -6.32 9.44 5.80
CA LYS A 9 -5.28 9.12 4.82
C LYS A 9 -4.44 7.93 5.27
N LEU A 10 -3.84 7.25 4.31
CA LEU A 10 -2.77 6.29 4.56
C LEU A 10 -1.43 6.91 4.22
N ILE A 11 -0.41 6.64 5.02
CA ILE A 11 0.98 7.02 4.76
C ILE A 11 1.82 5.76 4.84
N PHE A 12 2.39 5.32 3.72
CA PHE A 12 3.39 4.28 3.69
C PHE A 12 4.78 4.90 3.67
N SER A 13 5.63 4.49 4.61
CA SER A 13 7.01 4.94 4.73
C SER A 13 7.96 3.77 4.88
N MET A 14 9.08 3.77 4.17
CA MET A 14 10.13 2.74 4.29
C MET A 14 11.51 3.34 4.01
N ASP A 15 12.52 2.92 4.76
CA ASP A 15 13.91 3.29 4.45
C ASP A 15 14.39 2.35 3.33
N LEU A 16 14.72 2.92 2.15
CA LEU A 16 15.13 2.13 1.00
C LEU A 16 16.63 1.80 1.09
N GLY A 17 17.01 0.64 0.57
CA GLY A 17 18.41 0.25 0.56
C GLY A 17 18.69 -1.11 -0.06
N ASP A 18 19.96 -1.33 -0.34
CA ASP A 18 20.46 -2.60 -0.84
C ASP A 18 20.58 -3.59 0.32
N SER A 19 19.61 -4.49 0.43
CA SER A 19 19.60 -5.51 1.47
C SER A 19 19.18 -6.86 0.91
N ARG A 20 19.88 -7.91 1.31
CA ARG A 20 19.48 -9.31 1.03
C ARG A 20 18.34 -9.80 1.93
N SER A 21 18.03 -9.04 2.98
CA SER A 21 16.88 -9.26 3.84
C SER A 21 15.77 -8.27 3.48
N LEU A 22 14.52 -8.67 3.70
CA LEU A 22 13.37 -7.81 3.44
C LEU A 22 13.41 -6.59 4.38
N LEU A 23 13.37 -5.40 3.78
CA LEU A 23 13.22 -4.14 4.49
C LEU A 23 11.76 -3.95 4.89
N TRP A 24 11.56 -3.51 6.12
CA TRP A 24 10.24 -3.24 6.67
C TRP A 24 10.10 -1.76 6.92
N GLY A 25 8.98 -1.22 6.47
CA GLY A 25 8.51 0.11 6.75
C GLY A 25 7.24 0.08 7.60
N ASN A 26 6.47 1.15 7.48
CA ASN A 26 5.27 1.36 8.24
C ASN A 26 4.16 1.89 7.32
N LEU A 27 2.97 1.32 7.44
CA LEU A 27 1.74 1.89 6.92
C LEU A 27 0.98 2.52 8.08
N LYS A 28 0.72 3.82 8.00
CA LYS A 28 -0.01 4.58 9.02
C LYS A 28 -1.38 4.98 8.50
N LEU A 29 -2.45 4.64 9.22
CA LEU A 29 -3.79 5.20 9.00
C LEU A 29 -3.99 6.41 9.91
N VAL A 30 -4.13 7.59 9.31
CA VAL A 30 -4.39 8.86 10.00
C VAL A 30 -5.88 9.17 9.92
N TYR A 31 -6.47 9.56 11.05
CA TYR A 31 -7.86 9.96 11.22
C TYR A 31 -8.01 11.49 11.11
N PRO A 32 -9.22 12.02 10.81
CA PRO A 32 -9.46 13.45 10.71
C PRO A 32 -9.16 14.25 11.98
N ASP A 33 -9.20 13.60 13.15
CA ASP A 33 -8.90 14.19 14.46
C ASP A 33 -7.39 14.21 14.79
N GLY A 34 -6.55 13.70 13.89
CA GLY A 34 -5.10 13.61 14.08
C GLY A 34 -4.63 12.34 14.79
N ASN A 35 -5.53 11.48 15.28
CA ASN A 35 -5.15 10.18 15.79
C ASN A 35 -4.63 9.30 14.65
N ASP A 36 -3.74 8.37 14.97
CA ASP A 36 -3.19 7.46 13.96
C ASP A 36 -2.90 6.05 14.50
N ILE A 37 -2.80 5.12 13.56
CA ILE A 37 -2.57 3.69 13.83
C ILE A 37 -1.54 3.16 12.84
N ASP A 38 -0.52 2.52 13.37
CA ASP A 38 0.61 1.98 12.63
C ASP A 38 0.47 0.48 12.33
N TYR A 39 0.94 0.08 11.15
CA TYR A 39 1.00 -1.30 10.68
C TYR A 39 2.39 -1.56 10.09
N LEU A 40 3.09 -2.56 10.63
CA LEU A 40 4.35 -3.03 10.05
C LEU A 40 4.09 -3.59 8.64
N ALA A 41 4.69 -2.96 7.63
CA ALA A 41 4.43 -3.25 6.23
C ALA A 41 5.69 -3.16 5.38
N THR A 42 5.66 -3.71 4.18
CA THR A 42 6.78 -3.70 3.24
C THR A 42 6.29 -3.49 1.82
N SER A 43 7.19 -3.11 0.92
CA SER A 43 6.93 -3.07 -0.53
C SER A 43 8.20 -3.45 -1.27
N GLY A 44 8.04 -4.18 -2.37
CA GLY A 44 9.17 -4.79 -3.08
C GLY A 44 9.55 -6.15 -2.48
N VAL A 45 10.50 -6.82 -3.10
CA VAL A 45 11.08 -8.08 -2.62
C VAL A 45 12.53 -7.87 -2.17
N ALA A 46 13.04 -8.74 -1.30
CA ALA A 46 14.42 -8.63 -0.81
C ALA A 46 15.42 -8.56 -1.99
N GLY A 47 16.38 -7.63 -1.88
CA GLY A 47 17.34 -7.30 -2.94
C GLY A 47 16.84 -6.35 -4.02
N TYR A 48 15.58 -5.89 -3.95
CA TYR A 48 14.96 -4.95 -4.91
C TYR A 48 14.19 -3.84 -4.19
N GLN A 49 14.70 -3.40 -3.03
CA GLN A 49 14.10 -2.33 -2.22
C GLN A 49 15.01 -1.10 -2.17
N GLY A 50 15.81 -0.88 -3.21
CA GLY A 50 16.58 0.34 -3.41
C GLY A 50 15.78 1.45 -4.09
N LYS A 51 16.35 2.67 -4.11
CA LYS A 51 15.73 3.84 -4.75
C LYS A 51 15.51 3.65 -6.25
N GLU A 52 16.49 3.07 -6.93
CA GLU A 52 16.45 2.78 -8.37
C GLU A 52 15.52 1.60 -8.70
N ASP A 53 15.23 0.74 -7.73
CA ASP A 53 14.39 -0.45 -7.94
C ASP A 53 12.91 -0.12 -8.07
N GLN A 54 12.46 1.09 -7.73
CA GLN A 54 11.07 1.52 -7.87
C GLN A 54 10.51 1.30 -9.28
N TRP A 55 11.37 1.20 -10.30
CA TRP A 55 10.95 0.92 -11.68
C TRP A 55 11.28 -0.49 -12.15
N THR A 56 11.84 -1.34 -11.29
CA THR A 56 12.10 -2.75 -11.58
C THR A 56 10.78 -3.54 -11.57
N ARG A 57 10.33 -3.92 -12.77
CA ARG A 57 9.10 -4.71 -12.96
C ARG A 57 9.12 -6.00 -12.15
N ALA A 58 7.96 -6.37 -11.62
CA ALA A 58 7.73 -7.57 -10.84
C ALA A 58 8.52 -7.70 -9.51
N ARG A 59 9.27 -6.68 -9.07
CA ARG A 59 10.18 -6.78 -7.91
C ARG A 59 10.26 -5.54 -7.04
N GLY A 60 10.24 -4.36 -7.66
CA GLY A 60 10.46 -3.10 -6.97
C GLY A 60 9.36 -2.71 -5.98
N PRO A 61 9.63 -1.80 -5.02
CA PRO A 61 8.62 -1.20 -4.18
C PRO A 61 7.64 -0.33 -4.99
N ILE A 62 6.48 0.01 -4.43
CA ILE A 62 5.54 0.94 -5.06
C ILE A 62 6.26 2.27 -5.39
N PRO A 63 6.15 2.81 -6.63
CA PRO A 63 6.82 4.07 -6.97
C PRO A 63 6.30 5.24 -6.14
N GLN A 64 7.18 6.08 -5.60
CA GLN A 64 6.79 7.34 -4.94
C GLN A 64 6.41 8.42 -5.96
N GLY A 65 5.79 9.52 -5.49
CA GLY A 65 5.56 10.71 -6.30
C GLY A 65 4.25 10.74 -7.09
N PHE A 66 3.33 9.80 -6.82
CA PHE A 66 1.99 9.77 -7.42
C PHE A 66 0.91 10.11 -6.39
N GLU A 67 -0.19 10.68 -6.86
CA GLU A 67 -1.39 10.95 -6.06
C GLU A 67 -2.22 9.68 -5.89
N TYR A 68 -1.72 8.72 -5.12
CA TYR A 68 -2.41 7.46 -4.94
C TYR A 68 -3.70 7.59 -4.13
N ARG A 69 -4.67 6.73 -4.44
CA ARG A 69 -5.93 6.57 -3.73
C ARG A 69 -6.26 5.10 -3.59
N ILE A 70 -6.96 4.77 -2.52
CA ILE A 70 -7.43 3.43 -2.24
C ILE A 70 -8.92 3.45 -1.86
N PRO A 71 -9.75 2.56 -2.41
CA PRO A 71 -11.13 2.44 -1.98
C PRO A 71 -11.19 1.89 -0.55
N THR A 72 -12.25 2.24 0.17
CA THR A 72 -12.49 1.77 1.55
C THR A 72 -13.13 0.38 1.60
N THR A 73 -13.54 -0.14 0.46
CA THR A 73 -14.10 -1.49 0.30
C THR A 73 -13.10 -2.36 -0.47
N PRO A 74 -12.64 -3.49 0.10
CA PRO A 74 -11.79 -4.44 -0.61
C PRO A 74 -12.62 -5.36 -1.51
N TYR A 75 -11.93 -6.17 -2.32
CA TYR A 75 -12.50 -7.35 -2.97
C TYR A 75 -11.67 -8.60 -2.66
N TYR A 76 -12.27 -9.77 -2.83
CA TYR A 76 -11.57 -11.05 -2.64
C TYR A 76 -10.78 -11.45 -3.89
N VAL A 77 -9.52 -11.85 -3.70
CA VAL A 77 -8.65 -12.38 -4.76
C VAL A 77 -8.33 -13.85 -4.45
N PRO A 78 -8.57 -14.80 -5.38
CA PRO A 78 -8.27 -16.22 -5.16
C PRO A 78 -6.83 -16.63 -5.55
N THR A 79 -6.00 -15.69 -5.97
CA THR A 79 -4.64 -15.95 -6.50
C THR A 79 -3.64 -16.21 -5.36
N LYS A 80 -2.95 -17.36 -5.39
CA LYS A 80 -1.91 -17.70 -4.41
C LYS A 80 -0.84 -16.61 -4.31
N GLY A 81 -0.46 -16.26 -3.08
CA GLY A 81 0.49 -15.17 -2.78
C GLY A 81 -0.18 -13.82 -2.51
N VAL A 82 -1.40 -13.61 -3.02
CA VAL A 82 -2.25 -12.44 -2.73
C VAL A 82 -3.66 -12.87 -2.30
N GLU A 83 -3.81 -14.14 -1.89
CA GLU A 83 -5.11 -14.73 -1.60
C GLU A 83 -5.74 -14.05 -0.38
N GLY A 84 -6.99 -13.59 -0.56
CA GLY A 84 -7.76 -12.92 0.49
C GLY A 84 -8.30 -11.56 0.08
N MET A 85 -8.57 -10.70 1.06
CA MET A 85 -9.01 -9.33 0.81
C MET A 85 -7.87 -8.52 0.20
N PHE A 86 -8.19 -7.73 -0.81
CA PHE A 86 -7.26 -6.87 -1.52
C PHE A 86 -7.87 -5.48 -1.68
N PHE A 87 -7.10 -4.46 -1.30
CA PHE A 87 -7.45 -3.07 -1.54
C PHE A 87 -6.62 -2.52 -2.70
N HIS A 88 -7.25 -2.32 -3.84
CA HIS A 88 -6.56 -1.87 -5.05
C HIS A 88 -6.19 -0.38 -5.00
N ILE A 89 -4.93 -0.06 -5.26
CA ILE A 89 -4.41 1.31 -5.28
C ILE A 89 -4.47 1.84 -6.72
N THR A 90 -4.98 3.06 -6.85
CA THR A 90 -5.04 3.84 -8.11
C THR A 90 -4.18 5.11 -7.97
N PRO A 91 -3.67 5.72 -9.05
CA PRO A 91 -3.79 5.29 -10.44
C PRO A 91 -3.07 3.97 -10.70
N ASP A 92 -3.66 3.17 -11.58
CA ASP A 92 -3.09 1.94 -12.10
C ASP A 92 -3.41 1.87 -13.61
N PRO A 93 -2.40 1.86 -14.50
CA PRO A 93 -0.97 1.86 -14.21
C PRO A 93 -0.40 3.24 -13.87
N VAL A 94 0.86 3.24 -13.40
CA VAL A 94 1.75 4.41 -13.32
C VAL A 94 2.91 4.26 -14.31
N GLU A 95 3.42 5.39 -14.80
CA GLU A 95 4.49 5.43 -15.79
C GLU A 95 5.64 6.33 -15.33
N SER A 96 6.87 5.83 -15.44
CA SER A 96 8.09 6.63 -15.20
C SER A 96 8.31 7.63 -16.34
N SER A 97 9.13 8.66 -16.10
CA SER A 97 9.60 9.56 -17.17
C SER A 97 10.39 8.84 -18.29
N SER A 98 10.94 7.66 -18.01
CA SER A 98 11.65 6.82 -19.00
C SER A 98 10.76 5.82 -19.74
N GLY A 99 9.43 5.88 -19.59
CA GLY A 99 8.48 5.01 -20.29
C GLY A 99 8.26 3.62 -19.66
N VAL A 100 8.80 3.36 -18.48
CA VAL A 100 8.52 2.13 -17.72
C VAL A 100 7.16 2.23 -17.04
N THR A 101 6.21 1.41 -17.52
CA THR A 101 4.91 1.21 -16.88
C THR A 101 4.98 0.15 -15.76
N ARG A 102 4.32 0.43 -14.64
CA ARG A 102 4.04 -0.50 -13.54
C ARG A 102 2.59 -0.38 -13.08
N GLY A 103 2.05 -1.42 -12.45
CA GLY A 103 0.65 -1.46 -12.07
C GLY A 103 0.29 -2.60 -11.15
N GLU A 104 -1.01 -2.84 -11.00
CA GLU A 104 -1.64 -3.87 -10.17
C GLU A 104 -1.30 -3.74 -8.68
N PHE A 105 -1.16 -2.50 -8.22
CA PHE A 105 -0.81 -2.22 -6.82
C PHE A 105 -2.00 -2.42 -5.88
N GLY A 106 -1.70 -2.77 -4.65
CA GLY A 106 -2.70 -2.78 -3.59
C GLY A 106 -2.14 -3.00 -2.20
N ILE A 107 -3.04 -3.09 -1.23
CA ILE A 107 -2.76 -3.44 0.16
C ILE A 107 -3.38 -4.81 0.45
N HIS A 108 -2.56 -5.74 0.91
CA HIS A 108 -2.99 -7.08 1.33
C HIS A 108 -2.08 -7.64 2.43
N PHE A 109 -2.46 -8.81 2.95
CA PHE A 109 -1.64 -9.60 3.87
C PHE A 109 -0.65 -10.49 3.12
N ASP A 110 0.54 -10.68 3.70
CA ASP A 110 1.59 -11.57 3.21
C ASP A 110 1.20 -13.05 3.36
N ALA A 111 0.51 -13.59 2.35
CA ALA A 111 0.06 -14.98 2.34
C ALA A 111 1.12 -15.93 1.74
N ASN A 112 2.24 -16.10 2.45
CA ASN A 112 3.27 -17.14 2.30
C ASN A 112 4.56 -16.81 1.52
N VAL A 113 4.70 -15.63 0.89
CA VAL A 113 5.95 -15.25 0.17
C VAL A 113 6.33 -13.82 0.55
N PRO A 114 7.37 -13.63 1.40
CA PRO A 114 7.74 -12.32 1.89
C PRO A 114 8.08 -11.31 0.80
N GLY A 115 7.38 -10.17 0.85
CA GLY A 115 7.51 -9.07 -0.11
C GLY A 115 6.44 -9.08 -1.19
N SER A 116 6.50 -8.12 -2.10
CA SER A 116 5.61 -8.08 -3.27
C SER A 116 6.23 -7.37 -4.46
N ALA A 117 5.64 -7.59 -5.62
CA ALA A 117 5.93 -6.88 -6.86
C ALA A 117 5.43 -5.43 -6.90
N GLY A 118 5.42 -4.71 -5.76
CA GLY A 118 4.99 -3.32 -5.65
C GLY A 118 3.71 -3.08 -4.86
N CYS A 119 3.10 -4.10 -4.27
CA CYS A 119 2.04 -3.90 -3.27
C CYS A 119 2.63 -3.36 -1.95
N ILE A 120 1.78 -2.82 -1.10
CA ILE A 120 2.10 -2.60 0.31
C ILE A 120 1.55 -3.79 1.09
N VAL A 121 2.45 -4.62 1.61
CA VAL A 121 2.08 -5.88 2.26
C VAL A 121 2.24 -5.74 3.77
N LEU A 122 1.17 -6.04 4.51
CA LEU A 122 1.22 -6.05 5.97
C LEU A 122 1.80 -7.39 6.45
N LYS A 123 2.73 -7.30 7.42
CA LYS A 123 3.45 -8.47 7.95
C LYS A 123 2.55 -9.50 8.61
N ASN A 124 1.54 -9.03 9.35
CA ASN A 124 0.76 -9.84 10.26
C ASN A 124 -0.71 -9.82 9.87
N LYS A 125 -1.34 -11.00 9.88
CA LYS A 125 -2.76 -11.17 9.53
C LYS A 125 -3.67 -10.35 10.45
N SER A 126 -3.39 -10.34 11.76
CA SER A 126 -4.16 -9.55 12.72
C SER A 126 -4.12 -8.05 12.43
N GLY A 127 -2.98 -7.51 12.00
CA GLY A 127 -2.86 -6.11 11.59
C GLY A 127 -3.70 -5.82 10.34
N PHE A 128 -3.67 -6.74 9.37
CA PHE A 128 -4.47 -6.60 8.15
C PHE A 128 -5.98 -6.72 8.40
N ASP A 129 -6.42 -7.64 9.26
CA ASP A 129 -7.83 -7.74 9.67
C ASP A 129 -8.29 -6.46 10.36
N ALA A 130 -7.45 -5.92 11.26
CA ALA A 130 -7.75 -4.70 11.96
C ALA A 130 -7.75 -3.46 11.02
N LEU A 131 -6.96 -3.47 9.94
CA LEU A 131 -7.06 -2.49 8.86
C LEU A 131 -8.38 -2.64 8.09
N CYS A 132 -8.78 -3.87 7.75
CA CYS A 132 -10.05 -4.15 7.05
C CYS A 132 -11.25 -3.63 7.85
N ASP A 133 -11.29 -3.89 9.15
CA ASP A 133 -12.36 -3.42 10.03
C ASP A 133 -12.45 -1.88 10.06
N ARG A 134 -11.30 -1.20 10.10
CA ARG A 134 -11.25 0.26 10.10
C ARG A 134 -11.63 0.85 8.76
N MET A 135 -11.17 0.27 7.65
CA MET A 135 -11.57 0.68 6.31
C MET A 135 -13.08 0.51 6.11
N LYS A 136 -13.67 -0.57 6.66
CA LYS A 136 -15.13 -0.78 6.70
C LYS A 136 -15.86 0.28 7.55
N GLN A 137 -15.33 0.66 8.71
CA GLN A 137 -15.89 1.75 9.52
C GLN A 137 -15.86 3.08 8.77
N ILE A 138 -14.74 3.38 8.08
CA ILE A 138 -14.60 4.56 7.22
C ILE A 138 -15.62 4.51 6.08
N ALA A 139 -15.80 3.36 5.42
CA ALA A 139 -16.83 3.17 4.39
C ALA A 139 -18.25 3.43 4.91
N ASN A 140 -18.57 2.94 6.12
CA ASN A 140 -19.86 3.16 6.77
C ASN A 140 -20.13 4.63 7.10
N SER A 141 -19.08 5.46 7.21
CA SER A 141 -19.21 6.93 7.34
C SER A 141 -19.49 7.66 6.02
N GLY A 142 -19.61 6.93 4.90
CA GLY A 142 -19.85 7.48 3.57
C GLY A 142 -18.58 7.81 2.76
N VAL A 143 -17.39 7.56 3.32
CA VAL A 143 -16.11 7.79 2.62
C VAL A 143 -15.80 6.61 1.72
N LYS A 144 -15.73 6.84 0.40
CA LYS A 144 -15.54 5.79 -0.61
C LYS A 144 -14.07 5.46 -0.91
N SER A 145 -13.18 6.45 -0.77
CA SER A 145 -11.75 6.29 -0.98
C SER A 145 -10.97 7.30 -0.16
N ILE A 146 -9.75 6.93 0.21
CA ILE A 146 -8.81 7.77 0.94
C ILE A 146 -7.48 7.88 0.17
N PRO A 147 -6.75 9.00 0.31
CA PRO A 147 -5.42 9.14 -0.29
C PRO A 147 -4.40 8.21 0.37
N VAL A 148 -3.43 7.77 -0.43
CA VAL A 148 -2.25 7.01 0.02
C VAL A 148 -1.01 7.82 -0.33
N GLN A 149 -0.24 8.21 0.68
CA GLN A 149 1.04 8.86 0.50
C GLN A 149 2.14 7.81 0.59
N VAL A 150 3.08 7.80 -0.36
CA VAL A 150 4.27 6.95 -0.33
C VAL A 150 5.49 7.84 -0.08
N SER A 151 6.30 7.50 0.93
CA SER A 151 7.49 8.26 1.32
C SER A 151 8.67 7.31 1.55
N TYR A 152 9.82 7.63 0.97
CA TYR A 152 11.05 6.87 1.19
C TYR A 152 12.18 7.76 1.71
N SER A 153 13.08 7.19 2.52
CA SER A 153 14.33 7.83 2.94
C SER A 153 15.54 7.22 2.24
#